data_AF-A0A2H0INL3-F1
#
_entry.id   AF-A0A2H0INL3-F1
#
_cell.length_a   1.000
_cell.length_b   1.000
_cell.length_c   1.000
_cell.angle_alpha   90.00
_cell.angle_beta   90.00
_cell.angle_gamma   90.00
#
_symmetry.space_group_name_H-M   'P 1'
#
loop_
_entity.id
_entity.type
_entity.pdbx_description
1 polymer ?
#
loop_
_entity_poly.entity_id
_entity_poly.type
_entity_poly.pdbx_seq_one_letter_code
_entity_poly.pdbx_strand_id
1 'polypeptide(L)'
;MKTKLILIGGLLILLVASFISLKSQSPDDKIEKLSQEPPKYEIQLSEEEWKKRLTPEQFEILRKQATERAFTGKYDKFYEKGTYYSAASLQPVFSSETKFDSRSGWPSFWKPISDDAIKLVKDTTYGMVRWEVVDSKSGSHLGHVFDDGPQPTGLRYCLNSAALIFVPEGGKPPKFKKDDN
;
A
#
# COMPACT_ATOMS: atom_id res chain seq x y z
N MET A 1 9.77 -2.78 -80.71
CA MET A 1 9.30 -3.20 -79.37
C MET A 1 7.83 -2.82 -79.25
N LYS A 2 6.98 -3.77 -78.82
CA LYS A 2 5.53 -3.79 -79.04
C LYS A 2 4.79 -2.89 -78.05
N THR A 3 3.96 -1.98 -78.55
CA THR A 3 2.94 -1.23 -77.82
C THR A 3 1.76 -2.15 -77.52
N LYS A 4 1.34 -2.25 -76.26
CA LYS A 4 0.03 -2.82 -75.88
C LYS A 4 -0.77 -1.78 -75.11
N LEU A 5 -1.82 -1.33 -75.76
CA LEU A 5 -2.95 -0.57 -75.27
C LEU A 5 -3.86 -1.54 -74.49
N ILE A 6 -4.22 -1.22 -73.24
CA ILE A 6 -5.30 -1.88 -72.52
C ILE A 6 -6.18 -0.78 -71.90
N LEU A 7 -7.35 -0.58 -72.50
CA LEU A 7 -8.50 0.12 -71.91
C LEU A 7 -9.31 -0.92 -71.11
N ILE A 8 -9.53 -0.64 -69.82
CA ILE A 8 -10.60 -1.21 -68.97
C ILE A 8 -10.93 -0.03 -68.04
N GLY A 9 -12.13 0.56 -67.98
CA GLY A 9 -13.45 -0.03 -68.09
C GLY A 9 -14.08 -0.09 -66.70
N GLY A 10 -14.52 1.06 -66.17
CA GLY A 10 -15.56 1.21 -65.14
C GLY A 10 -15.23 0.79 -63.69
N LEU A 11 -15.47 1.69 -62.73
CA LEU A 11 -16.41 1.44 -61.63
C LEU A 11 -16.70 2.75 -60.88
N LEU A 12 -17.93 3.23 -61.01
CA LEU A 12 -18.51 4.31 -60.21
C LEU A 12 -18.78 3.76 -58.81
N ILE A 13 -17.97 4.13 -57.82
CA ILE A 13 -18.20 3.77 -56.41
C ILE A 13 -19.02 4.89 -55.76
N LEU A 14 -20.32 4.64 -55.60
CA LEU A 14 -21.21 5.41 -54.74
C LEU A 14 -20.74 5.26 -53.28
N LEU A 15 -20.15 6.32 -52.72
CA LEU A 15 -19.88 6.42 -51.29
C LEU A 15 -21.20 6.61 -50.53
N VAL A 16 -21.76 5.51 -50.04
CA VAL A 16 -22.82 5.55 -49.03
C VAL A 16 -22.14 5.91 -47.71
N ALA A 17 -22.31 7.15 -47.24
CA ALA A 17 -21.86 7.55 -45.92
C ALA A 17 -22.70 6.81 -44.86
N SER A 18 -22.21 5.68 -44.38
CA SER A 18 -22.74 5.05 -43.17
C SER A 18 -22.47 5.99 -41.99
N PHE A 19 -23.53 6.58 -41.44
CA PHE A 19 -23.49 7.23 -40.14
C PHE A 19 -23.15 6.17 -39.08
N ILE A 20 -21.87 5.94 -38.83
CA ILE A 20 -21.41 5.29 -37.62
C ILE A 20 -21.69 6.28 -36.50
N SER A 21 -22.74 6.02 -35.72
CA SER A 21 -22.98 6.72 -34.47
C SER A 21 -21.79 6.45 -33.57
N LEU A 22 -20.83 7.38 -33.54
CA LEU A 22 -19.77 7.42 -32.53
C LEU A 22 -20.49 7.62 -31.20
N LYS A 23 -20.69 6.52 -30.46
CA LYS A 23 -21.06 6.58 -29.05
C LYS A 23 -20.01 7.47 -28.37
N SER A 24 -20.38 8.69 -28.00
CA SER A 24 -19.50 9.57 -27.25
C SER A 24 -19.28 8.92 -25.89
N GLN A 25 -18.09 8.35 -25.69
CA GLN A 25 -17.66 7.91 -24.36
C GLN A 25 -17.73 9.15 -23.46
N SER A 26 -18.58 9.08 -22.45
CA SER A 26 -18.73 10.18 -21.50
C SER A 26 -17.39 10.37 -20.77
N PRO A 27 -17.12 11.59 -20.26
CA PRO A 27 -16.00 11.80 -19.34
C PRO A 27 -16.02 10.81 -18.16
N ASP A 28 -17.22 10.40 -17.73
CA ASP A 28 -17.42 9.45 -16.63
C ASP A 28 -16.91 8.03 -16.98
N ASP A 29 -17.12 7.55 -18.21
CA ASP A 29 -16.58 6.25 -18.68
C ASP A 29 -15.04 6.27 -18.75
N LYS A 30 -14.44 7.44 -19.03
CA LYS A 30 -12.98 7.61 -18.99
C LYS A 30 -12.47 7.72 -17.56
N ILE A 31 -13.21 8.34 -16.65
CA ILE A 31 -12.87 8.40 -15.22
C ILE A 31 -12.92 7.00 -14.60
N GLU A 32 -13.91 6.18 -14.94
CA GLU A 32 -14.04 4.77 -14.50
C GLU A 32 -12.93 3.87 -15.08
N LYS A 33 -12.42 4.20 -16.28
CA LYS A 33 -11.28 3.50 -16.90
C LYS A 33 -9.91 4.02 -16.42
N LEU A 34 -9.88 5.22 -15.83
CA LEU A 34 -8.68 5.90 -15.31
C LEU A 34 -8.49 5.71 -13.81
N SER A 35 -9.49 5.17 -13.09
CA SER A 35 -9.30 4.55 -11.79
C SER A 35 -8.48 3.27 -11.98
N GLN A 36 -7.17 3.44 -12.18
CA GLN A 36 -6.22 2.36 -12.11
C GLN A 36 -6.43 1.66 -10.77
N GLU A 37 -6.67 0.35 -10.83
CA GLU A 37 -6.84 -0.45 -9.62
C GLU A 37 -5.67 -0.13 -8.66
N PRO A 38 -5.95 0.17 -7.38
CA PRO A 38 -4.87 0.26 -6.41
C PRO A 38 -4.07 -1.04 -6.45
N PRO A 39 -2.75 -1.01 -6.17
CA PRO A 39 -1.89 -2.18 -6.26
C PRO A 39 -2.58 -3.38 -5.60
N LYS A 40 -2.79 -4.45 -6.37
CA LYS A 40 -3.56 -5.59 -5.90
C LYS A 40 -2.81 -6.28 -4.77
N TYR A 41 -3.24 -6.01 -3.55
CA TYR A 41 -2.80 -6.68 -2.33
C TYR A 41 -3.44 -8.07 -2.24
N GLU A 42 -2.74 -9.03 -1.62
CA GLU A 42 -3.23 -10.39 -1.41
C GLU A 42 -4.49 -10.40 -0.54
N ILE A 43 -4.51 -9.55 0.49
CA ILE A 43 -5.64 -9.39 1.40
C ILE A 43 -6.52 -8.26 0.89
N GLN A 44 -7.72 -8.62 0.43
CA GLN A 44 -8.78 -7.72 0.03
C GLN A 44 -9.99 -7.96 0.93
N LEU A 45 -10.25 -7.01 1.83
CA LEU A 45 -11.40 -7.05 2.74
C LEU A 45 -12.18 -5.75 2.61
N SER A 46 -13.50 -5.87 2.76
CA SER A 46 -14.41 -4.74 2.89
C SER A 46 -14.12 -3.94 4.16
N GLU A 47 -14.63 -2.71 4.19
CA GLU A 47 -14.51 -1.85 5.37
C GLU A 47 -15.10 -2.49 6.63
N GLU A 48 -16.26 -3.16 6.51
CA GLU A 48 -16.93 -3.82 7.63
C GLU A 48 -16.16 -5.03 8.15
N GLU A 49 -15.51 -5.79 7.26
CA GLU A 49 -14.60 -6.87 7.68
C GLU A 49 -13.38 -6.31 8.42
N TRP A 50 -12.83 -5.17 7.97
CA TRP A 50 -11.76 -4.49 8.68
C TRP A 50 -12.18 -3.98 10.06
N LYS A 51 -13.37 -3.38 10.18
CA LYS A 51 -13.92 -2.91 11.47
C LYS A 51 -14.17 -4.05 12.45
N LYS A 52 -14.55 -5.24 11.97
CA LYS A 52 -14.68 -6.45 12.82
C LYS A 52 -13.33 -7.00 13.27
N ARG A 53 -12.31 -6.89 12.41
CA ARG A 53 -10.97 -7.45 12.64
C ARG A 53 -10.08 -6.57 13.53
N LEU A 54 -10.20 -5.26 13.38
CA LEU A 54 -9.32 -4.27 14.01
C LEU A 54 -10.01 -3.57 15.17
N THR A 55 -9.24 -3.12 16.16
CA THR A 55 -9.76 -2.14 17.11
C THR A 55 -10.08 -0.81 16.39
N PRO A 56 -10.91 0.07 16.96
CA PRO A 56 -11.19 1.37 16.35
C PRO A 56 -9.92 2.18 16.06
N GLU A 57 -8.98 2.24 17.01
CA GLU A 57 -7.69 2.92 16.83
C GLU A 57 -6.84 2.29 15.71
N GLN A 58 -6.78 0.96 15.68
CA GLN A 58 -6.09 0.23 14.61
C GLN A 58 -6.71 0.53 13.26
N PHE A 59 -8.03 0.56 13.16
CA PHE A 59 -8.74 0.84 11.92
C PHE A 59 -8.40 2.25 11.40
N GLU A 60 -8.45 3.27 12.26
CA GLU A 60 -8.10 4.64 11.88
C GLU A 60 -6.66 4.73 11.37
N ILE A 61 -5.71 4.09 12.06
CA ILE A 61 -4.30 4.13 11.66
C ILE A 61 -4.06 3.32 10.39
N LEU A 62 -4.39 2.02 10.40
CA LEU A 62 -4.04 1.06 9.34
C LEU A 62 -4.81 1.32 8.04
N ARG A 63 -6.05 1.83 8.12
CA ARG A 63 -6.95 1.95 6.96
C ARG A 63 -7.28 3.40 6.59
N LYS A 64 -7.24 4.33 7.54
CA LYS A 64 -7.49 5.77 7.29
C LYS A 64 -6.21 6.61 7.38
N GLN A 65 -5.04 5.98 7.46
CA GLN A 65 -3.72 6.64 7.50
C GLN A 65 -3.58 7.65 8.64
N ALA A 66 -4.31 7.44 9.75
CA ALA A 66 -4.14 8.25 10.95
C ALA A 66 -2.76 8.01 11.58
N THR A 67 -2.32 8.96 12.40
CA THR A 67 -1.07 8.86 13.15
C THR A 67 -1.36 8.95 14.64
N GLU A 68 -0.88 7.99 15.42
CA GLU A 68 -0.98 8.04 16.89
C GLU A 68 -0.18 9.23 17.43
N ARG A 69 -0.56 9.74 18.61
CA ARG A 69 0.16 10.88 19.21
C ARG A 69 1.59 10.47 19.59
N ALA A 70 2.54 11.37 19.37
CA ALA A 70 3.93 11.17 19.77
C ALA A 70 4.04 10.82 21.27
N PHE A 71 4.91 9.87 21.59
CA PHE A 71 5.25 9.40 22.94
C PHE A 71 4.12 8.67 23.70
N THR A 72 2.97 8.42 23.07
CA THR A 72 1.86 7.69 23.72
C THR A 72 1.82 6.22 23.34
N GLY A 73 2.45 5.85 22.23
CA GLY A 73 2.45 4.49 21.72
C GLY A 73 3.17 3.50 22.64
N LYS A 74 2.53 2.36 22.92
CA LYS A 74 3.09 1.30 23.78
C LYS A 74 4.47 0.77 23.34
N TYR A 75 4.87 0.98 22.09
CA TYR A 75 6.13 0.47 21.57
C TYR A 75 7.21 1.54 21.34
N ASP A 76 6.95 2.81 21.63
CA ASP A 76 7.96 3.88 21.52
C ASP A 76 9.20 3.55 22.37
N LYS A 77 9.00 3.42 23.70
CA LYS A 77 10.06 3.08 24.68
C LYS A 77 10.07 1.61 25.09
N PHE A 78 9.79 0.72 24.15
CA PHE A 78 9.79 -0.72 24.35
C PHE A 78 10.92 -1.38 23.54
N TYR A 79 11.77 -2.19 24.17
CA TYR A 79 12.99 -2.74 23.57
C TYR A 79 13.22 -4.24 23.85
N GLU A 80 12.15 -4.96 24.17
CA GLU A 80 12.22 -6.40 24.38
C GLU A 80 12.58 -7.15 23.09
N LYS A 81 13.25 -8.30 23.26
CA LYS A 81 13.64 -9.17 22.14
C LYS A 81 12.42 -9.88 21.57
N GLY A 82 12.22 -9.74 20.27
CA GLY A 82 11.11 -10.35 19.54
C GLY A 82 10.87 -9.74 18.16
N THR A 83 9.67 -9.99 17.64
CA THR A 83 9.23 -9.63 16.30
C THR A 83 7.96 -8.81 16.34
N TYR A 84 7.91 -7.77 15.51
CA TYR A 84 6.75 -6.94 15.29
C TYR A 84 6.02 -7.40 14.03
N TYR A 85 4.74 -7.67 14.18
CA TYR A 85 3.82 -8.10 13.14
C TYR A 85 2.88 -6.96 12.78
N SER A 86 2.47 -6.87 11.51
CA SER A 86 1.38 -5.99 11.10
C SER A 86 0.09 -6.41 11.80
N ALA A 87 -0.59 -5.49 12.46
CA ALA A 87 -1.88 -5.76 13.07
C ALA A 87 -2.98 -6.07 12.02
N ALA A 88 -2.79 -5.64 10.76
CA ALA A 88 -3.76 -5.87 9.69
C ALA A 88 -3.63 -7.24 9.01
N SER A 89 -2.40 -7.70 8.76
CA SER A 89 -2.13 -8.94 8.01
C SER A 89 -1.51 -10.06 8.83
N LEU A 90 -1.09 -9.76 10.06
CA LEU A 90 -0.36 -10.67 10.96
C LEU A 90 0.91 -11.25 10.36
N GLN A 91 1.47 -10.59 9.34
CA GLN A 91 2.79 -10.93 8.83
C GLN A 91 3.88 -10.22 9.63
N PRO A 92 5.05 -10.84 9.82
CA PRO A 92 6.17 -10.16 10.44
C PRO A 92 6.64 -9.01 9.54
N VAL A 93 6.94 -7.86 10.14
CA VAL A 93 7.35 -6.65 9.40
C VAL A 93 8.67 -6.06 9.90
N PHE A 94 8.92 -6.12 11.22
CA PHE A 94 10.14 -5.58 11.81
C PHE A 94 10.67 -6.49 12.92
N SER A 95 11.99 -6.51 13.08
CA SER A 95 12.68 -7.20 14.18
C SER A 95 13.08 -6.20 15.26
N SER A 96 13.01 -6.61 16.52
CA SER A 96 13.59 -5.84 17.64
C SER A 96 15.08 -5.55 17.47
N GLU A 97 15.82 -6.38 16.71
CA GLU A 97 17.25 -6.19 16.42
C GLU A 97 17.54 -4.91 15.65
N THR A 98 16.58 -4.43 14.86
CA THR A 98 16.74 -3.20 14.07
C THR A 98 16.09 -2.00 14.74
N LYS A 99 15.47 -2.18 15.91
CA LYS A 99 14.83 -1.11 16.67
C LYS A 99 15.88 -0.23 17.36
N PHE A 100 15.65 1.08 17.40
CA PHE A 100 16.52 2.03 18.10
C PHE A 100 15.71 3.21 18.68
N ASP A 101 16.33 3.95 19.60
CA ASP A 101 15.73 5.18 20.15
C ASP A 101 16.01 6.37 19.25
N SER A 102 15.04 6.74 18.41
CA SER A 102 15.10 7.93 17.57
C SER A 102 14.71 9.22 18.30
N ARG A 103 14.10 9.10 19.49
CA ARG A 103 13.45 10.19 20.23
C ARG A 103 12.34 10.92 19.46
N SER A 104 11.83 10.32 18.37
CA SER A 104 10.73 10.91 17.59
C SER A 104 9.38 10.83 18.32
N GLY A 105 9.23 9.87 19.24
CA GLY A 105 7.97 9.56 19.93
C GLY A 105 7.18 8.41 19.31
N TRP A 106 7.79 7.68 18.36
CA TRP A 106 7.21 6.49 17.75
C TRP A 106 8.27 5.38 17.62
N PRO A 107 7.87 4.09 17.68
CA PRO A 107 8.79 2.98 17.46
C PRO A 107 9.51 3.15 16.14
N SER A 108 10.84 3.12 16.21
CA SER A 108 11.72 3.41 15.09
C SER A 108 12.67 2.26 14.82
N PHE A 109 12.79 1.88 13.55
CA PHE A 109 13.64 0.78 13.09
C PHE A 109 14.52 1.26 11.94
N TRP A 110 15.71 0.68 11.76
CA TRP A 110 16.60 1.08 10.66
C TRP A 110 16.49 0.17 9.41
N LYS A 111 15.81 -0.97 9.53
CA LYS A 111 15.53 -1.89 8.41
C LYS A 111 14.30 -2.79 8.72
N PRO A 112 13.45 -3.13 7.72
CA PRO A 112 12.42 -4.15 7.86
C PRO A 112 13.02 -5.55 8.09
N ILE A 113 12.18 -6.50 8.51
CA ILE A 113 12.62 -7.89 8.72
C ILE A 113 13.03 -8.58 7.41
N SER A 114 12.39 -8.20 6.30
CA SER A 114 12.74 -8.62 4.93
C SER A 114 12.25 -7.57 3.93
N ASP A 115 12.84 -7.56 2.74
CA ASP A 115 12.54 -6.56 1.71
C ASP A 115 11.13 -6.70 1.12
N ASP A 116 10.52 -7.88 1.25
CA ASP A 116 9.17 -8.22 0.78
C ASP A 116 8.08 -8.03 1.85
N ALA A 117 8.43 -7.73 3.10
CA ALA A 117 7.46 -7.57 4.20
C ALA A 117 6.68 -6.24 4.12
N ILE A 118 7.25 -5.23 3.47
CA ILE A 118 6.69 -3.88 3.36
C ILE A 118 6.74 -3.39 1.91
N LYS A 119 5.97 -2.33 1.62
CA LYS A 119 6.11 -1.54 0.40
C LYS A 119 6.22 -0.07 0.77
N LEU A 120 6.90 0.70 -0.07
CA LEU A 120 6.95 2.15 0.04
C LEU A 120 5.98 2.77 -0.97
N VAL A 121 5.07 3.60 -0.47
CA VAL A 121 4.09 4.33 -1.27
C VAL A 121 4.40 5.81 -1.18
N LYS A 122 4.41 6.50 -2.32
CA LYS A 122 4.67 7.95 -2.34
C LYS A 122 3.48 8.67 -1.71
N ASP A 123 3.75 9.47 -0.68
CA ASP A 123 2.77 10.29 0.02
C ASP A 123 3.06 11.77 -0.27
N THR A 124 2.09 12.46 -0.89
CA THR A 124 2.17 13.89 -1.23
C THR A 124 1.17 14.75 -0.45
N THR A 125 0.63 14.22 0.65
CA THR A 125 -0.31 14.94 1.51
C THR A 125 0.37 16.11 2.24
N TYR A 126 -0.41 17.10 2.64
CA TYR A 126 0.06 18.29 3.37
C TYR A 126 1.17 19.10 2.69
N GLY A 127 1.35 18.97 1.37
CA GLY A 127 2.37 19.69 0.61
C GLY A 127 3.80 19.19 0.83
N MET A 128 3.97 18.05 1.50
CA MET A 128 5.27 17.40 1.71
C MET A 128 5.41 16.20 0.77
N VAL A 129 6.63 15.80 0.42
CA VAL A 129 6.90 14.51 -0.24
C VAL A 129 7.52 13.58 0.80
N ARG A 130 6.77 12.53 1.16
CA ARG A 130 7.20 11.49 2.10
C ARG A 130 7.02 10.11 1.47
N TRP A 131 7.63 9.11 2.08
CA TRP A 131 7.42 7.71 1.73
C TRP A 131 6.67 7.02 2.86
N GLU A 132 5.41 6.69 2.58
CA GLU A 132 4.59 5.87 3.44
C GLU A 132 5.09 4.42 3.43
N VAL A 133 5.15 3.81 4.61
CA VAL A 133 5.45 2.40 4.80
C VAL A 133 4.13 1.67 4.98
N VAL A 134 3.82 0.74 4.07
CA VAL A 134 2.64 -0.13 4.17
C VAL A 134 3.06 -1.59 4.28
N ASP A 135 2.25 -2.42 4.93
CA ASP A 135 2.49 -3.87 4.89
C ASP A 135 2.24 -4.42 3.47
N SER A 136 3.10 -5.31 3.01
CA SER A 136 3.06 -5.78 1.61
C SER A 136 1.83 -6.63 1.24
N LYS A 137 1.16 -7.24 2.22
CA LYS A 137 0.05 -8.18 2.01
C LYS A 137 -1.32 -7.52 1.95
N SER A 138 -1.56 -6.49 2.75
CA SER A 138 -2.86 -5.81 2.82
C SER A 138 -2.82 -4.33 2.44
N GLY A 139 -1.61 -3.79 2.24
CA GLY A 139 -1.41 -2.38 1.94
C GLY A 139 -1.80 -1.45 3.08
N SER A 140 -1.86 -1.96 4.32
CA SER A 140 -2.27 -1.13 5.46
C SER A 140 -1.12 -0.23 5.88
N HIS A 141 -1.48 1.00 6.25
CA HIS A 141 -0.56 2.02 6.73
C HIS A 141 0.14 1.58 8.02
N LEU A 142 1.46 1.60 8.03
CA LEU A 142 2.27 1.37 9.23
C LEU A 142 2.87 2.67 9.76
N GLY A 143 3.31 3.55 8.87
CA GLY A 143 3.97 4.81 9.21
C GLY A 143 4.72 5.38 8.01
N HIS A 144 5.91 5.96 8.25
CA HIS A 144 6.74 6.56 7.20
C HIS A 144 8.21 6.19 7.36
N VAL A 145 8.97 6.29 6.26
CA VAL A 145 10.43 6.16 6.27
C VAL A 145 11.09 7.51 5.99
N PHE A 146 12.18 7.77 6.71
CA PHE A 146 12.99 8.99 6.64
C PHE A 146 14.46 8.62 6.43
N ASP A 147 15.26 9.55 5.91
CA ASP A 147 16.69 9.41 5.58
C ASP A 147 17.64 9.93 6.68
N ASP A 148 17.12 10.01 7.92
CA ASP A 148 17.81 10.48 9.12
C ASP A 148 18.08 9.34 10.13
N GLY A 149 18.17 8.11 9.63
CA GLY A 149 18.43 6.93 10.46
C GLY A 149 19.91 6.67 10.73
N PRO A 150 20.22 5.68 11.60
CA PRO A 150 21.58 5.27 11.88
C PRO A 150 22.18 4.46 10.71
N GLN A 151 23.51 4.32 10.73
CA GLN A 151 24.19 3.30 9.94
C GLN A 151 23.68 1.90 10.32
N PRO A 152 23.66 0.92 9.39
CA PRO A 152 24.29 0.95 8.06
C PRO A 152 23.40 1.48 6.92
N THR A 153 22.11 1.69 7.16
CA THR A 153 21.16 2.05 6.08
C THR A 153 21.00 3.55 5.92
N GLY A 154 21.18 4.32 7.00
CA GLY A 154 20.79 5.73 7.04
C GLY A 154 19.28 5.95 7.06
N LEU A 155 18.48 4.88 7.18
CA LEU A 155 17.02 4.95 7.10
C LEU A 155 16.39 4.81 8.48
N ARG A 156 15.30 5.55 8.71
CA ARG A 156 14.46 5.46 9.91
C ARG A 156 13.02 5.17 9.51
N TYR A 157 12.58 3.94 9.75
CA TYR A 157 11.20 3.51 9.65
C TYR A 157 10.50 3.89 10.96
N CYS A 158 9.69 4.95 10.93
CA CYS A 158 8.97 5.51 12.06
C CYS A 158 7.52 5.08 11.97
N LEU A 159 7.08 4.22 12.89
CA LEU A 159 5.83 3.47 12.75
C LEU A 159 4.86 3.77 13.88
N ASN A 160 3.57 3.58 13.64
CA ASN A 160 2.57 3.62 14.70
C ASN A 160 2.64 2.32 15.54
N SER A 161 2.68 2.44 16.86
CA SER A 161 2.64 1.31 17.78
C SER A 161 1.35 0.52 17.65
N ALA A 162 0.21 1.19 17.47
CA ALA A 162 -1.08 0.55 17.27
C ALA A 162 -1.17 -0.24 15.96
N ALA A 163 -0.38 0.12 14.94
CA ALA A 163 -0.28 -0.65 13.69
C ALA A 163 0.48 -1.98 13.87
N LEU A 164 1.10 -2.22 15.03
CA LEU A 164 1.97 -3.36 15.28
C LEU A 164 1.44 -4.28 16.40
N ILE A 165 1.80 -5.55 16.30
CA ILE A 165 1.65 -6.56 17.35
C ILE A 165 3.05 -7.11 17.66
N PHE A 166 3.46 -7.05 18.93
CA PHE A 166 4.76 -7.60 19.34
C PHE A 166 4.58 -9.04 19.82
N VAL A 167 5.48 -9.91 19.39
CA VAL A 167 5.63 -11.27 19.90
C VAL A 167 7.06 -11.42 20.43
N PRO A 168 7.25 -11.77 21.72
CA PRO A 168 8.57 -12.04 22.28
C PRO A 168 9.29 -13.14 21.51
N GLU A 169 10.62 -13.14 21.57
CA GLU A 169 11.44 -14.21 20.98
C GLU A 169 11.02 -15.60 21.50
N GLY A 170 10.87 -16.57 20.59
CA GLY A 170 10.33 -17.89 20.90
C GLY A 170 8.80 -17.93 21.10
N GLY A 171 8.11 -16.79 21.04
CA GLY A 171 6.66 -16.69 21.10
C GLY A 171 5.97 -17.21 19.84
N LYS A 172 4.68 -17.57 19.97
CA LYS A 172 3.87 -18.04 18.85
C LYS A 172 3.41 -16.86 17.98
N PRO A 173 3.46 -16.97 16.64
CA PRO A 173 2.91 -15.94 15.75
C PRO A 173 1.45 -15.62 16.07
N PRO A 174 1.03 -14.35 15.93
CA PRO A 174 -0.34 -13.96 16.21
C PRO A 174 -1.28 -14.61 15.19
N LYS A 175 -2.54 -14.81 15.59
CA LYS A 175 -3.61 -15.34 14.75
C LYS A 175 -4.85 -14.48 14.90
N PHE A 176 -5.62 -14.32 13.84
CA PHE A 176 -6.97 -13.78 13.97
C PHE A 176 -7.78 -14.73 14.82
N LYS A 177 -8.66 -14.18 15.66
CA LYS A 177 -9.70 -14.98 16.27
C LYS A 177 -10.48 -15.63 15.13
N LYS A 178 -10.73 -16.94 15.22
CA LYS A 178 -11.72 -17.55 14.34
C LYS A 178 -13.04 -16.87 14.66
N ASP A 179 -13.78 -16.46 13.65
CA ASP A 179 -15.14 -15.99 13.87
C ASP A 179 -15.89 -17.12 14.58
N ASP A 180 -16.44 -16.82 15.76
CA ASP A 180 -17.33 -17.73 16.48
C ASP A 180 -18.64 -17.78 15.66
N ASN A 181 -18.67 -18.66 14.66
CA ASN A 181 -19.88 -19.00 13.89
C ASN A 181 -20.88 -19.76 14.76
#